data_AF-A0A1R1FES3-F1
#
_entry.id   AF-A0A1R1FES3-F1
#
_cell.length_a   1.000
_cell.length_b   1.000
_cell.length_c   1.000
_cell.angle_alpha   90.00
_cell.angle_beta   90.00
_cell.angle_gamma   90.00
#
_symmetry.space_group_name_H-M   'P 1'
#
loop_
_entity.id
_entity.type
_entity.pdbx_description
1 polymer ?
#
loop_
_entity_poly.entity_id
_entity_poly.type
_entity_poly.pdbx_seq_one_letter_code
_entity_poly.pdbx_strand_id
1 'polypeptide(L)'
;MGWEYGIRATEPAILPEVVKRLASALTFTNMYSLEHQANSFVLKREDPSWPRALEVWIEKASGLEEIVDGDSYIYCLFHIWGEEARSWMHQMEQETSRVDGGLIWFEL
;
A
#
# COMPACT_ATOMS: atom_id res chain seq x y z
N MET A 1 3.98 -15.15 7.36
CA MET A 1 4.62 -13.81 7.30
C MET A 1 4.32 -13.25 5.94
N GLY A 2 3.99 -11.97 5.80
CA GLY A 2 3.57 -11.34 4.54
C GLY A 2 4.74 -10.71 3.79
N TRP A 3 4.44 -9.84 2.83
CA TRP A 3 5.41 -8.83 2.35
C TRP A 3 5.04 -7.47 2.92
N GLU A 4 6.06 -6.76 3.41
CA GLU A 4 5.93 -5.44 3.99
C GLU A 4 6.77 -4.47 3.18
N TYR A 5 6.13 -3.40 2.72
CA TYR A 5 6.78 -2.37 1.93
C TYR A 5 6.36 -1.00 2.43
N GLY A 6 7.27 -0.05 2.34
CA GLY A 6 6.95 1.35 2.53
C GLY A 6 7.08 2.14 1.23
N ILE A 7 6.32 3.23 1.13
CA ILE A 7 6.40 4.20 0.04
C ILE A 7 6.59 5.57 0.68
N ARG A 8 7.77 6.17 0.49
CA ARG A 8 8.04 7.54 0.93
C ARG A 8 7.91 8.52 -0.23
N ALA A 9 7.48 9.74 0.08
CA ALA A 9 7.40 10.84 -0.87
C ALA A 9 8.41 11.93 -0.51
N THR A 10 8.83 12.72 -1.50
CA THR A 10 9.62 13.93 -1.22
C THR A 10 8.77 14.99 -0.53
N GLU A 11 7.47 15.04 -0.83
CA GLU A 11 6.49 15.91 -0.16
C GLU A 11 5.39 15.05 0.51
N PRO A 12 5.40 14.86 1.84
CA PRO A 12 4.44 13.96 2.50
C PRO A 12 2.96 14.37 2.37
N ALA A 13 2.68 15.61 1.97
CA ALA A 13 1.31 16.11 1.78
C ALA A 13 0.55 15.38 0.65
N ILE A 14 1.25 14.74 -0.30
CA ILE A 14 0.61 14.00 -1.40
C ILE A 14 0.13 12.61 -1.00
N LEU A 15 0.60 12.06 0.12
CA LEU A 15 0.37 10.66 0.50
C LEU A 15 -1.12 10.27 0.58
N PRO A 16 -2.03 11.10 1.14
CA PRO A 16 -3.47 10.78 1.15
C PRO A 16 -4.07 10.59 -0.24
N GLU A 17 -3.61 11.38 -1.21
CA GLU A 17 -4.08 11.25 -2.60
C GLU A 17 -3.46 10.02 -3.28
N VAL A 18 -2.19 9.72 -2.99
CA VAL A 18 -1.53 8.50 -3.46
C VAL A 18 -2.27 7.26 -2.97
N VAL A 19 -2.65 7.18 -1.69
CA VAL A 19 -3.43 6.04 -1.16
C VAL A 19 -4.73 5.82 -1.93
N LYS A 20 -5.46 6.89 -2.25
CA LYS A 20 -6.71 6.79 -3.04
C LYS A 20 -6.45 6.28 -4.46
N ARG A 21 -5.38 6.75 -5.10
CA ARG A 21 -4.97 6.29 -6.43
C ARG A 21 -4.59 4.82 -6.44
N LEU A 22 -3.81 4.38 -5.45
CA LEU A 22 -3.43 2.98 -5.31
C LEU A 22 -4.66 2.10 -5.17
N ALA A 23 -5.59 2.47 -4.28
CA ALA A 23 -6.84 1.74 -4.11
C ALA A 23 -7.66 1.65 -5.42
N SER A 24 -7.71 2.74 -6.19
CA SER A 24 -8.46 2.81 -7.47
C SER A 24 -7.77 2.04 -8.61
N ALA A 25 -6.45 1.85 -8.54
CA ALA A 25 -5.67 1.17 -9.57
C ALA A 25 -5.73 -0.36 -9.46
N LEU A 26 -6.08 -0.89 -8.28
CA LEU A 26 -6.10 -2.32 -8.04
C LEU A 26 -7.20 -3.04 -8.84
N THR A 27 -6.78 -3.98 -9.66
CA THR A 27 -7.64 -4.96 -10.31
C THR A 27 -7.59 -6.28 -9.54
N PHE A 28 -8.76 -6.78 -9.13
CA PHE A 28 -8.93 -8.01 -8.36
C PHE A 28 -10.19 -8.76 -8.80
N THR A 29 -10.23 -10.06 -8.49
CA THR A 29 -11.38 -10.92 -8.81
C THR A 29 -12.54 -10.65 -7.85
N ASN A 30 -13.73 -11.18 -8.17
CA ASN A 30 -14.92 -11.09 -7.31
C ASN A 30 -14.81 -11.83 -5.97
N MET A 31 -13.69 -12.52 -5.70
CA MET A 31 -13.37 -13.12 -4.40
C MET A 31 -12.86 -12.09 -3.38
N TYR A 32 -12.66 -10.85 -3.82
CA TYR A 32 -12.18 -9.75 -3.01
C TYR A 32 -13.14 -8.56 -3.00
N SER A 33 -13.11 -7.83 -1.89
CA SER A 33 -13.82 -6.55 -1.73
C SER A 33 -12.87 -5.50 -1.17
N LEU A 34 -13.00 -4.26 -1.65
CA LEU A 34 -12.13 -3.16 -1.26
C LEU A 34 -12.87 -2.25 -0.28
N GLU A 35 -12.32 -2.10 0.92
CA GLU A 35 -12.80 -1.15 1.92
C GLU A 35 -11.90 0.08 1.96
N HIS A 36 -12.47 1.26 1.70
CA HIS A 36 -11.76 2.54 1.76
C HIS A 36 -12.00 3.26 3.08
N GLN A 37 -10.95 3.90 3.58
CA GLN A 37 -11.00 4.89 4.65
C GLN A 37 -10.24 6.15 4.20
N ALA A 38 -10.23 7.20 5.02
CA ALA A 38 -9.70 8.51 4.61
C ALA A 38 -8.24 8.48 4.13
N ASN A 39 -7.39 7.69 4.82
CA ASN A 39 -5.94 7.59 4.58
C ASN A 39 -5.47 6.13 4.50
N SER A 40 -6.38 5.20 4.23
CA SER A 40 -6.08 3.78 4.16
C SER A 40 -7.09 3.02 3.32
N PHE A 41 -6.72 1.82 2.91
CA PHE A 41 -7.66 0.85 2.36
C PHE A 41 -7.27 -0.56 2.75
N VAL A 42 -8.25 -1.46 2.71
CA VAL A 42 -8.06 -2.89 2.94
C VAL A 42 -8.73 -3.67 1.82
N LEU A 43 -7.95 -4.50 1.14
CA LEU A 43 -8.49 -5.51 0.24
C LEU A 43 -8.80 -6.77 1.04
N LYS A 44 -10.09 -7.06 1.19
CA LYS A 44 -10.61 -8.19 1.96
C LYS A 44 -10.90 -9.38 1.06
N ARG A 45 -10.78 -10.59 1.61
CA ARG A 45 -11.27 -11.82 1.00
C ARG A 45 -12.68 -12.09 1.51
N GLU A 46 -13.52 -12.68 0.67
CA GLU A 46 -14.81 -13.23 1.08
C GLU A 46 -14.66 -14.42 2.06
N ASP A 47 -13.45 -14.94 2.26
CA ASP A 47 -13.12 -16.00 3.22
C ASP A 47 -12.96 -15.42 4.65
N PRO A 48 -13.84 -15.77 5.60
CA PRO A 48 -13.80 -15.24 6.95
C PRO A 48 -12.63 -15.75 7.79
N SER A 49 -11.97 -16.85 7.39
CA SER A 49 -10.81 -17.41 8.10
C SER A 49 -9.53 -16.61 7.82
N TRP A 50 -9.47 -15.95 6.66
CA TRP A 50 -8.36 -15.08 6.27
C TRP A 50 -8.89 -13.84 5.56
N PRO A 51 -9.49 -12.90 6.30
CA PRO A 51 -10.33 -11.88 5.70
C PRO A 51 -9.53 -10.74 5.05
N ARG A 52 -8.22 -10.61 5.28
CA ARG A 52 -7.41 -9.51 4.75
C ARG A 52 -6.33 -10.03 3.82
N ALA A 53 -6.26 -9.48 2.61
CA ALA A 53 -5.25 -9.83 1.62
C ALA A 53 -4.19 -8.74 1.46
N LEU A 54 -4.59 -7.48 1.53
CA LEU A 54 -3.71 -6.32 1.47
C LEU A 54 -4.26 -5.23 2.39
N GLU A 55 -3.39 -4.63 3.18
CA GLU A 55 -3.67 -3.44 4.00
C GLU A 55 -2.70 -2.33 3.62
N VAL A 56 -3.21 -1.13 3.40
CA VAL A 56 -2.39 0.04 3.06
C VAL A 56 -2.84 1.23 3.89
N TRP A 57 -1.93 1.90 4.59
CA TRP A 57 -2.23 3.08 5.38
C TRP A 57 -1.04 4.03 5.50
N ILE A 58 -1.32 5.27 5.89
CA ILE A 58 -0.26 6.24 6.22
C ILE A 58 0.19 6.03 7.66
N GLU A 59 1.49 5.85 7.85
CA GLU A 59 2.14 5.69 9.15
C GLU A 59 3.23 6.76 9.35
N LYS A 60 3.67 6.93 10.60
CA LYS A 60 4.85 7.73 10.93
C LYS A 60 6.04 6.83 11.18
N ALA A 61 7.15 7.11 10.52
CA ALA A 61 8.39 6.37 10.69
C ALA A 61 8.92 6.49 12.13
N SER A 62 9.44 5.38 12.65
CA SER A 62 10.09 5.29 13.95
C SER A 62 11.10 4.13 13.92
N GLY A 63 12.38 4.45 13.84
CA GLY A 63 13.47 3.48 13.81
C GLY A 63 13.68 2.82 12.44
N LEU A 64 13.29 3.48 11.34
CA LEU A 64 13.52 3.00 9.97
C LEU A 64 14.78 3.65 9.39
N GLU A 65 15.62 2.90 8.67
CA GLU A 65 16.84 3.46 8.08
C GLU A 65 16.54 4.31 6.83
N GLU A 66 15.46 3.99 6.13
CA GLU A 66 15.07 4.56 4.84
C GLU A 66 14.31 5.89 4.96
N ILE A 67 13.78 6.21 6.15
CA ILE A 67 12.96 7.40 6.41
C ILE A 67 13.34 8.02 7.75
N VAL A 68 13.35 9.35 7.79
CA VAL A 68 13.57 10.12 9.02
C VAL A 68 12.42 9.89 10.01
N ASP A 69 12.77 9.63 11.26
CA ASP A 69 11.78 9.49 12.34
C ASP A 69 10.81 10.67 12.40
N GLY A 70 9.51 10.36 12.49
CA GLY A 70 8.42 11.33 12.51
C GLY A 70 7.85 11.68 11.14
N ASP A 71 8.56 11.39 10.04
CA ASP A 71 8.03 11.58 8.68
C ASP A 71 6.95 10.56 8.36
N SER A 72 5.99 10.97 7.53
CA SER A 72 4.92 10.09 7.06
C SER A 72 5.31 9.31 5.82
N TYR A 73 4.87 8.07 5.77
CA TYR A 73 5.02 7.18 4.63
C TYR A 73 3.78 6.32 4.48
N ILE A 74 3.59 5.71 3.31
CA ILE A 74 2.54 4.71 3.11
C ILE A 74 3.13 3.34 3.44
N TYR A 75 2.55 2.66 4.41
CA TYR A 75 2.86 1.29 4.74
C TYR A 75 1.93 0.34 3.97
N CYS A 76 2.48 -0.69 3.35
CA CYS A 76 1.78 -1.70 2.56
C CYS A 76 2.08 -3.09 3.11
N LEU A 77 1.04 -3.81 3.54
CA LEU A 77 1.13 -5.16 4.08
C LEU A 77 0.33 -6.15 3.25
N PHE A 78 1.05 -7.04 2.57
CA PHE A 78 0.49 -8.14 1.79
C PHE A 78 0.40 -9.38 2.66
N HIS A 79 -0.82 -9.79 3.01
CA HIS A 79 -1.06 -11.00 3.81
C HIS A 79 -1.05 -12.29 3.00
N ILE A 80 -1.13 -12.18 1.67
CA ILE A 80 -1.09 -13.30 0.75
C ILE A 80 0.20 -13.30 -0.07
N TRP A 81 0.54 -14.47 -0.62
CA TRP A 81 1.70 -14.69 -1.46
C TRP A 81 1.27 -15.09 -2.87
N GLY A 82 2.24 -15.15 -3.78
CA GLY A 82 2.04 -15.68 -5.12
C GLY A 82 1.70 -14.61 -6.14
N GLU A 83 1.10 -15.03 -7.25
CA GLU A 83 0.92 -14.19 -8.43
C GLU A 83 -0.03 -13.01 -8.19
N GLU A 84 -1.07 -13.19 -7.36
CA GLU A 84 -2.00 -12.11 -7.03
C GLU A 84 -1.31 -10.98 -6.28
N ALA A 85 -0.57 -11.31 -5.20
CA ALA A 85 0.21 -10.33 -4.44
C ALA A 85 1.21 -9.58 -5.33
N ARG A 86 1.94 -10.31 -6.19
CA ARG A 86 2.90 -9.71 -7.14
C ARG A 86 2.21 -8.80 -8.16
N SER A 87 1.05 -9.21 -8.65
CA SER A 87 0.27 -8.41 -9.59
C SER A 87 -0.18 -7.09 -8.96
N TRP A 88 -0.67 -7.12 -7.72
CA TRP A 88 -1.07 -5.91 -7.00
C TRP A 88 0.11 -5.00 -6.69
N MET A 89 1.22 -5.56 -6.22
CA MET A 89 2.46 -4.80 -6.03
C MET A 89 2.87 -4.10 -7.33
N HIS A 90 2.89 -4.83 -8.45
CA HIS A 90 3.26 -4.26 -9.74
C HIS A 90 2.30 -3.16 -10.20
N GLN A 91 0.98 -3.33 -10.00
CA GLN A 91 -0.01 -2.30 -10.31
C GLN A 91 0.21 -1.04 -9.47
N MET A 92 0.51 -1.20 -8.19
CA MET A 92 0.81 -0.09 -7.28
C MET A 92 2.12 0.61 -7.65
N GLU A 93 3.18 -0.12 -8.00
CA GLU A 93 4.44 0.45 -8.52
C GLU A 93 4.22 1.24 -9.80
N GLN A 94 3.44 0.69 -10.75
CA GLN A 94 3.09 1.42 -11.97
C GLN A 94 2.32 2.70 -11.67
N GLU A 95 1.35 2.67 -10.76
CA GLU A 95 0.57 3.87 -10.42
C GLU A 95 1.43 4.92 -9.72
N THR A 96 2.27 4.52 -8.76
CA THR A 96 3.21 5.45 -8.09
C THR A 96 4.22 6.07 -9.06
N SER A 97 4.68 5.34 -10.08
CA SER A 97 5.58 5.87 -11.11
C SER A 97 4.97 7.00 -11.97
N ARG A 98 3.63 7.10 -12.00
CA ARG A 98 2.88 8.14 -12.74
C ARG A 98 2.57 9.38 -11.89
N VAL A 99 2.83 9.32 -10.59
CA VAL A 99 2.59 10.44 -9.67
C VAL A 99 3.86 11.26 -9.56
N ASP A 100 3.77 12.55 -9.87
CA ASP A 100 4.83 13.50 -9.57
C ASP A 100 4.87 13.74 -8.05
N GLY A 101 6.06 13.60 -7.44
CA GLY A 101 6.19 13.54 -5.98
C GLY A 101 7.38 12.74 -5.45
N GLY A 102 8.16 12.13 -6.34
CA GLY A 102 9.37 11.38 -5.97
C GLY A 102 9.04 10.22 -5.04
N LEU A 103 8.05 9.40 -5.42
CA LEU A 103 7.64 8.21 -4.66
C LEU A 103 8.72 7.13 -4.77
N ILE A 104 9.22 6.67 -3.63
CA ILE A 104 10.27 5.66 -3.54
C ILE A 104 9.76 4.51 -2.68
N TRP A 105 9.82 3.30 -3.25
CA TRP A 105 9.51 2.05 -2.56
C TRP A 105 10.72 1.54 -1.80
N PHE A 106 10.49 0.92 -0.65
CA PHE A 106 11.50 0.24 0.15
C PHE A 106 10.89 -0.94 0.91
N GLU A 107 11.71 -1.92 1.24
CA GLU A 107 11.32 -3.11 2.03
C GLU A 107 11.37 -2.80 3.52
N LEU A 108 10.53 -3.47 4.32
CA LEU A 108 10.42 -3.33 5.78
C LEU A 108 10.70 -4.66 6.49
#